data_AF-A0A8S9W3T4-F1
#
_entry.id   AF-A0A8S9W3T4-F1
#
_cell.length_a   1.000
_cell.length_b   1.000
_cell.length_c   1.000
_cell.angle_alpha   90.00
_cell.angle_beta   90.00
_cell.angle_gamma   90.00
#
_symmetry.space_group_name_H-M   'P 1'
#
loop_
_entity.id
_entity.type
_entity.pdbx_description
1 polymer ?
#
loop_
_entity_poly.entity_id
_entity_poly.type
_entity_poly.pdbx_seq_one_letter_code
_entity_poly.pdbx_strand_id
1 'polypeptide(L)' 'METSELLELIERGEDSQTQFKERFESIDALAAEICAFSNSNGGNVIVGVSDDGEIIGLAKEAIRKLNE' A
#
# COMPACT_ATOMS: atom_id res chain seq x y z
N MET A 1 -11.32 1.29 -8.24
CA MET A 1 -11.51 0.38 -7.10
C MET A 1 -12.63 0.95 -6.27
N GLU A 2 -13.68 0.16 -6.05
CA GLU A 2 -14.76 0.54 -5.15
C GLU A 2 -14.36 0.29 -3.69
N THR A 3 -14.99 0.95 -2.73
CA THR A 3 -14.62 0.79 -1.31
C THR A 3 -14.81 -0.65 -0.83
N SER A 4 -15.83 -1.35 -1.33
CA SER A 4 -16.07 -2.76 -1.01
C SER A 4 -14.93 -3.68 -1.46
N GLU A 5 -14.38 -3.43 -2.64
CA GLU A 5 -13.26 -4.20 -3.19
C GLU A 5 -11.97 -3.97 -2.39
N LEU A 6 -11.74 -2.74 -1.93
CA LEU A 6 -10.62 -2.43 -1.04
C LEU A 6 -10.74 -3.17 0.31
N LEU A 7 -11.93 -3.19 0.90
CA LEU A 7 -12.18 -3.87 2.17
C LEU A 7 -11.98 -5.39 2.03
N GLU A 8 -12.43 -5.99 0.93
CA GLU A 8 -12.18 -7.40 0.64
C GLU A 8 -10.68 -7.72 0.50
N LEU A 9 -9.90 -6.82 -0.12
CA LEU A 9 -8.44 -6.97 -0.20
C LEU A 9 -7.78 -6.89 1.17
N ILE A 10 -8.24 -5.96 2.03
CA ILE A 10 -7.72 -5.83 3.39
C ILE A 10 -8.06 -7.07 4.23
N GLU A 11 -9.28 -7.59 4.13
CA GLU A 11 -9.71 -8.81 4.84
C GLU A 11 -8.93 -10.07 4.39
N ARG A 12 -8.49 -10.11 3.12
CA ARG A 12 -7.66 -11.21 2.60
C ARG A 12 -6.23 -11.20 3.12
N GLY A 13 -5.75 -10.06 3.60
CA GLY A 13 -4.37 -9.89 4.05
C GLY A 13 -3.35 -9.69 2.92
N GLU A 14 -2.08 -9.58 3.30
CA GLU A 14 -0.97 -9.46 2.35
C GLU A 14 -0.76 -10.75 1.54
N ASP A 15 -0.51 -10.60 0.25
CA ASP A 15 -0.17 -11.68 -0.66
C ASP A 15 0.84 -11.22 -1.73
N SER A 16 1.19 -12.11 -2.66
CA SER A 16 2.18 -11.78 -3.69
C SER A 16 1.77 -10.64 -4.64
N GLN A 17 0.51 -10.23 -4.62
CA GLN A 17 -0.04 -9.13 -5.41
C GLN A 17 -0.59 -8.01 -4.53
N THR A 18 -0.54 -8.09 -3.21
CA THR A 18 -1.13 -7.11 -2.30
C THR A 18 -0.20 -6.89 -1.12
N GLN A 19 0.36 -5.69 -1.01
CA GLN A 19 1.18 -5.29 0.13
C GLN A 19 0.55 -4.16 0.92
N PHE A 20 0.64 -4.28 2.25
CA PHE A 20 0.19 -3.28 3.21
C PHE A 20 1.38 -2.48 3.72
N LYS A 21 1.17 -1.18 3.88
CA LYS A 21 2.15 -0.27 4.47
C LYS A 21 1.42 0.72 5.34
N GLU A 22 1.87 0.86 6.57
CA GLU A 22 1.37 1.92 7.45
C GLU A 22 1.72 3.31 6.90
N ARG A 23 2.97 3.45 6.42
CA ARG A 23 3.53 4.67 5.84
C ARG A 23 4.75 4.34 5.00
N PHE A 24 5.12 5.24 4.10
CA PHE A 24 6.42 5.20 3.43
C PHE A 24 7.39 6.14 4.13
N GLU A 25 8.54 5.60 4.53
CA GLU A 25 9.63 6.38 5.12
C GLU A 25 10.65 6.84 4.07
N SER A 26 10.68 6.20 2.89
CA SER A 26 11.58 6.52 1.78
C SER A 26 10.92 6.33 0.43
N ILE A 27 11.13 7.29 -0.48
CA ILE A 27 10.71 7.23 -1.88
C ILE A 27 11.42 6.08 -2.61
N ASP A 28 12.68 5.80 -2.27
CA ASP A 28 13.45 4.72 -2.90
C ASP A 28 12.83 3.34 -2.59
N ALA A 29 12.33 3.15 -1.37
CA ALA A 29 11.66 1.92 -0.96
C ALA A 29 10.35 1.72 -1.75
N LEU A 30 9.54 2.79 -1.87
CA LEU A 30 8.33 2.76 -2.69
C LEU A 30 8.66 2.47 -4.17
N ALA A 31 9.67 3.13 -4.73
CA ALA A 31 10.09 2.92 -6.11
C ALA A 31 10.55 1.47 -6.36
N ALA A 32 11.31 0.89 -5.43
CA ALA A 32 11.74 -0.50 -5.51
C ALA A 32 10.53 -1.47 -5.50
N GLU A 33 9.54 -1.21 -4.66
CA GLU A 33 8.31 -2.03 -4.56
C GLU A 33 7.46 -1.91 -5.83
N ILE A 34 7.30 -0.71 -6.37
CA ILE A 34 6.65 -0.48 -7.67
C ILE A 34 7.38 -1.21 -8.80
N CYS A 35 8.73 -1.17 -8.81
CA CYS A 35 9.53 -1.91 -9.78
C CYS A 35 9.35 -3.42 -9.62
N ALA A 36 9.29 -3.95 -8.39
CA ALA A 36 9.07 -5.36 -8.13
C ALA A 36 7.70 -5.82 -8.66
N PHE A 37 6.63 -5.05 -8.42
CA PHE A 37 5.31 -5.34 -8.99
C PHE A 37 5.29 -5.21 -10.52
N SER A 38 5.98 -4.21 -11.08
CA SER A 38 6.08 -4.02 -12.53
C SER A 38 6.82 -5.16 -13.22
N ASN A 39 7.82 -5.75 -12.55
CA ASN A 39 8.58 -6.91 -13.02
C ASN A 39 7.86 -8.24 -12.78
N SER A 40 6.77 -8.24 -12.02
CA SER A 40 5.93 -9.41 -11.76
C SER A 40 4.60 -9.29 -12.52
N ASN A 41 3.52 -9.80 -11.95
CA ASN A 41 2.19 -9.80 -12.56
C ASN A 41 1.36 -8.56 -12.18
N GLY A 42 2.03 -7.47 -11.76
CA GLY A 42 1.40 -6.31 -11.13
C GLY A 42 1.04 -6.56 -9.66
N GLY A 43 0.37 -5.58 -9.06
CA GLY A 43 -0.11 -5.69 -7.69
C GLY A 43 -0.69 -4.38 -7.15
N ASN A 44 -1.10 -4.42 -5.89
CA ASN A 44 -1.68 -3.34 -5.14
C ASN A 44 -0.79 -3.04 -3.93
N VAL A 45 -0.55 -1.75 -3.70
CA VAL A 45 0.08 -1.24 -2.49
C VAL A 45 -0.96 -0.42 -1.76
N ILE A 46 -1.38 -0.89 -0.59
CA ILE A 46 -2.41 -0.23 0.22
C ILE A 46 -1.72 0.46 1.38
N VAL A 47 -1.86 1.79 1.43
CA VAL A 47 -1.15 2.66 2.37
C VAL A 47 -2.09 3.17 3.45
N GLY A 48 -1.62 3.17 4.70
CA GLY A 48 -2.43 3.46 5.88
C GLY A 48 -3.14 2.23 6.45
N VAL A 49 -2.58 1.04 6.21
CA VAL A 49 -3.02 -0.24 6.78
C VAL A 49 -1.81 -0.90 7.43
N SER A 50 -1.98 -1.43 8.65
CA SER A 50 -0.92 -2.17 9.34
C SER A 50 -0.72 -3.56 8.74
N ASP A 51 0.41 -4.20 9.05
CA ASP A 51 0.69 -5.57 8.60
C ASP A 51 -0.36 -6.58 9.14
N ASP A 52 -1.07 -6.23 10.22
CA ASP A 52 -2.18 -7.01 10.79
C ASP A 52 -3.54 -6.75 10.10
N GLY A 53 -3.57 -5.88 9.08
CA GLY A 53 -4.79 -5.51 8.36
C GLY A 53 -5.64 -4.42 9.04
N GLU A 54 -5.13 -3.76 10.09
CA GLU A 54 -5.83 -2.66 10.75
C GLU A 54 -5.72 -1.37 9.94
N ILE A 55 -6.85 -0.70 9.69
CA ILE A 55 -6.89 0.57 8.96
C ILE A 55 -6.48 1.70 9.91
N ILE A 56 -5.22 2.11 9.85
CA ILE A 56 -4.68 3.21 10.66
C ILE A 56 -4.90 4.59 10.02
N GLY A 57 -5.05 4.64 8.70
CA GLY A 57 -5.16 5.88 7.91
C GLY A 57 -3.84 6.63 7.72
N LEU A 58 -3.90 7.79 7.05
CA LEU A 58 -2.73 8.64 6.77
C LEU A 58 -2.98 10.09 7.19
N ALA A 59 -1.97 10.69 7.83
CA ALA A 59 -1.93 12.12 8.09
C ALA A 59 -1.74 12.91 6.79
N LYS A 60 -2.32 14.12 6.70
CA LYS A 60 -2.24 14.97 5.49
C LYS A 60 -0.81 15.29 5.08
N GLU A 61 0.08 15.43 6.05
CA GLU A 61 1.50 15.72 5.86
C GLU A 61 2.22 14.55 5.18
N ALA A 62 1.86 13.31 5.54
CA ALA A 62 2.40 12.11 4.91
C ALA A 62 1.96 11.98 3.45
N ILE A 63 0.70 12.34 3.15
CA ILE A 63 0.17 12.34 1.78
C ILE A 63 0.92 13.35 0.90
N ARG A 64 1.28 14.52 1.44
CA ARG A 64 2.04 15.52 0.67
C ARG A 64 3.41 15.03 0.25
N LYS A 65 4.15 14.39 1.15
CA LYS A 65 5.50 13.84 0.86
C LYS A 65 5.50 12.77 -0.23
N LEU A 66 4.38 12.07 -0.43
CA LEU A 66 4.24 11.07 -1.49
C LEU A 66 3.99 11.68 -2.87
N ASN A 67 3.50 12.91 -2.93
CA ASN A 67 3.16 13.60 -4.19
C ASN A 67 4.28 14.54 -4.68
N GLU A 68 5.37 14.68 -3.92
CA GLU A 68 6.55 15.47 -4.27
C GLU A 68 7.56 14.62 -5.04
#